data_AF-A0A434ES74-F1
#
_entry.id   AF-A0A434ES74-F1
#
_cell.length_a   1.000
_cell.length_b   1.000
_cell.length_c   1.000
_cell.angle_alpha   90.00
_cell.angle_beta   90.00
_cell.angle_gamma   90.00
#
_symmetry.space_group_name_H-M   'P 1'
#
loop_
_entity.id
_entity.type
_entity.pdbx_description
1 polymer ?
#
loop_
_entity_poly.entity_id
_entity_poly.type
_entity_poly.pdbx_seq_one_letter_code
_entity_poly.pdbx_strand_id
1 'polypeptide(L)' 'MIAFLLKRLVWGLVVLIAVAVITFFLSRVVPADPAAFLAGQNASEETVQRIRVE' A
#
# COMPACT_ATOMS: atom_id res chain seq x y z
N MET A 1 -12.27 35.15 -6.46
CA MET A 1 -13.06 34.08 -5.78
C MET A 1 -12.98 32.75 -6.50
N ILE A 2 -13.38 32.63 -7.77
CA ILE A 2 -13.35 31.36 -8.53
C ILE A 2 -11.94 30.75 -8.63
N ALA A 3 -10.91 31.54 -8.94
CA ALA A 3 -9.52 31.05 -8.99
C ALA A 3 -9.00 30.50 -7.65
N PHE A 4 -9.43 31.10 -6.54
CA PHE A 4 -9.12 30.60 -5.19
C PHE A 4 -9.83 29.27 -4.91
N LEU A 5 -11.09 29.15 -5.33
CA LEU A 5 -11.88 27.93 -5.21
C LEU A 5 -11.27 26.78 -6.03
N LEU A 6 -10.87 27.05 -7.28
CA LEU A 6 -10.18 26.09 -8.14
C LEU A 6 -8.83 25.65 -7.54
N LYS A 7 -8.02 26.59 -7.05
CA LYS A 7 -6.74 26.27 -6.38
C LYS A 7 -6.94 25.34 -5.18
N ARG A 8 -8.00 25.56 -4.41
CA ARG A 8 -8.34 24.72 -3.25
C ARG A 8 -8.84 23.34 -3.67
N LEU A 9 -9.64 23.23 -4.73
CA LEU A 9 -10.06 21.94 -5.29
C LEU A 9 -8.88 21.13 -5.82
N VAL A 10 -7.95 21.77 -6.55
CA VAL A 10 -6.74 21.11 -7.06
C VAL A 10 -5.89 20.59 -5.91
N TRP A 11 -5.67 21.39 -4.87
CA TRP A 11 -4.95 20.94 -3.68
C TRP A 11 -5.64 19.78 -2.98
N GLY A 12 -6.97 19.83 -2.85
CA GLY A 12 -7.75 18.71 -2.29
C GLY A 12 -7.56 17.43 -3.10
N LEU A 13 -7.63 17.51 -4.43
CA LEU A 13 -7.44 16.37 -5.32
C LEU A 13 -6.03 15.79 -5.21
N VAL A 14 -5.00 16.64 -5.14
CA VAL A 14 -3.61 16.21 -4.95
C VAL A 14 -3.43 15.45 -3.63
N VAL A 15 -4.02 15.95 -2.53
CA VAL A 15 -3.97 15.27 -1.23
C VAL A 15 -4.69 13.92 -1.29
N LEU A 16 -5.88 13.86 -1.91
CA LEU A 16 -6.61 12.60 -2.07
C LEU A 16 -5.80 11.57 -2.87
N ILE A 17 -5.15 11.99 -3.96
CA ILE A 17 -4.28 11.12 -4.75
C ILE A 17 -3.08 10.66 -3.92
N ALA A 18 -2.41 11.57 -3.19
CA ALA A 18 -1.26 11.22 -2.35
C ALA A 18 -1.65 10.19 -1.28
N VAL A 19 -2.76 10.40 -0.58
CA VAL A 19 -3.27 9.46 0.43
C VAL A 19 -3.65 8.13 -0.22
N ALA A 20 -4.37 8.14 -1.34
CA ALA A 20 -4.72 6.91 -2.05
C ALA A 20 -3.47 6.14 -2.47
N VAL A 21 -2.48 6.81 -3.08
CA VAL A 21 -1.19 6.19 -3.45
C VAL A 21 -0.53 5.60 -2.22
N ILE A 22 -0.38 6.35 -1.13
CA ILE A 22 0.23 5.84 0.11
C ILE A 22 -0.55 4.64 0.63
N THR A 23 -1.87 4.72 0.75
CA THR A 23 -2.70 3.62 1.25
C THR A 23 -2.61 2.38 0.37
N PHE A 24 -2.66 2.52 -0.96
CA PHE A 24 -2.51 1.40 -1.89
C PHE A 24 -1.09 0.84 -1.90
N PHE A 25 -0.07 1.69 -1.83
CA PHE A 25 1.32 1.26 -1.70
C PHE A 25 1.51 0.50 -0.40
N LEU A 26 1.05 1.03 0.74
CA LEU A 26 1.11 0.33 2.01
C LEU A 26 0.33 -0.98 1.92
N SER A 27 -0.90 -0.96 1.43
CA SER A 27 -1.74 -2.15 1.27
C SER A 27 -1.20 -3.17 0.26
N ARG A 28 -0.23 -2.85 -0.59
CA ARG A 28 0.30 -3.76 -1.63
C ARG A 28 1.78 -4.11 -1.47
N VAL A 29 2.55 -3.22 -0.84
CA VAL A 29 3.95 -3.42 -0.44
C VAL A 29 4.04 -4.06 0.94
N VAL A 30 3.14 -3.78 1.89
CA VAL A 30 3.10 -4.53 3.16
C VAL A 30 2.77 -6.01 2.95
N PRO A 31 1.85 -6.42 2.05
CA PRO A 31 1.70 -7.83 1.68
C PRO A 31 2.67 -8.26 0.57
N ALA A 32 3.81 -7.59 0.36
CA ALA A 32 4.79 -7.98 -0.69
C ALA A 32 5.30 -9.42 -0.54
N ASP A 33 5.05 -10.06 0.59
CA ASP A 33 5.11 -11.51 0.66
C ASP A 33 3.85 -12.07 1.37
N PRO A 34 2.81 -12.44 0.60
CA PRO A 34 1.62 -13.10 1.15
C PRO A 34 2.00 -14.40 1.88
N ALA A 35 3.09 -15.06 1.47
CA ALA A 35 3.59 -16.24 2.15
C ALA A 35 4.30 -15.88 3.47
N ALA A 36 5.00 -14.74 3.58
CA ALA A 36 5.52 -14.25 4.86
C ALA A 36 4.41 -13.72 5.80
N PHE A 37 3.36 -13.09 5.24
CA PHE A 37 2.20 -12.66 6.02
C PHE A 37 1.41 -13.86 6.59
N LEU A 38 1.22 -14.91 5.79
CA LEU A 38 0.55 -16.16 6.20
C LEU A 38 1.40 -17.00 7.15
N ALA A 39 2.73 -17.03 6.97
CA ALA A 39 3.63 -17.78 7.83
C ALA A 39 3.90 -17.08 9.18
N GLY A 40 3.52 -15.81 9.31
CA GLY A 40 3.62 -15.01 10.53
C GLY A 40 5.00 -14.38 10.74
N GLN A 41 5.05 -13.39 11.62
CA GLN A 41 6.22 -12.56 11.96
C GLN A 41 7.52 -13.31 12.38
N ASN A 42 7.49 -14.63 12.51
CA ASN A 42 8.63 -15.50 12.85
C ASN A 42 8.90 -16.59 11.80
N ALA A 43 8.33 -16.50 10.59
CA ALA A 43 8.53 -17.50 9.56
C ALA A 43 9.96 -17.46 9.01
N SER A 44 10.68 -18.58 9.12
CA SER A 44 11.97 -18.75 8.45
C SER A 44 11.80 -18.73 6.93
N GLU A 45 12.80 -18.24 6.20
CA GLU A 45 12.79 -18.20 4.73
C GLU A 45 12.50 -19.59 4.10
N GLU A 46 12.91 -20.67 4.77
CA GLU A 46 12.55 -22.05 4.40
C GLU A 46 11.04 -22.32 4.41
N THR A 47 10.30 -21.80 5.39
CA THR A 47 8.86 -22.05 5.52
C THR A 47 8.08 -21.33 4.42
N VAL A 48 8.50 -20.12 4.08
CA VAL A 48 7.93 -19.32 2.98
C VAL A 48 8.16 -19.99 1.62
N GLN A 49 9.36 -20.57 1.40
CA GLN A 49 9.69 -21.32 0.19
C GLN A 49 8.84 -22.58 0.02
N ARG A 50 8.53 -23.29 1.11
CA ARG A 50 7.66 -24.49 1.05
C ARG A 50 6.22 -24.13 0.66
N ILE A 51 5.66 -23.03 1.19
CA ILE A 51 4.31 -22.56 0.85
C ILE A 51 4.22 -22.06 -0.60
N ARG A 52 5.32 -21.58 -1.19
CA ARG A 52 5.36 -21.11 -2.60
C ARG A 52 5.31 -22.26 -3.62
N VAL A 53 5.63 -23.49 -3.22
CA VAL A 53 5.74 -24.66 -4.11
C VAL A 53 4.53 -25.60 -4.01
N GLU A 54 3.67 -25.44 -3.00
CA GLU A 54 2.41 -26.18 -2.82
C GLU A 54 1.22 -25.43 -3.44
#